data_AF-F4XB36-F1
#
_entry.id   AF-F4XB36-F1
#
_cell.length_a   1.000
_cell.length_b   1.000
_cell.length_c   1.000
_cell.angle_alpha   90.00
_cell.angle_beta   90.00
_cell.angle_gamma   90.00
#
_symmetry.space_group_name_H-M   'P 1'
#
loop_
_entity.id
_entity.type
_entity.pdbx_description
1 polymer ?
#
loop_
_entity_poly.entity_id
_entity_poly.type
_entity_poly.pdbx_seq_one_letter_code
_entity_poly.pdbx_strand_id
1 'polypeptide(L)'
;MESKGNPKKKRYLRWPWNVLVYILLVVLLRVFAIPFILLIMWWNKKQQPDGPEEGYCLQRTRGRLTGLIWAAIILIGGGLAIWFFMTAQSMPYEAERLKEEMSFGYYLIPVAGVVAILVGLFLAYRSLRDALIPEKSTLAQSIRAQLPYPDEAPPVKELFAMVDQDLKQNGQWCGKLGVGREWVLGDEVSSIPRIRGVFSRAEQHTRHAGKRTQVTYIYEIWIVDDRRERQVTSLRSKRELEEAMDCLRQRAPAAVFGTYDSKEYQDLVYAKEEEQQYAQERAYQQRKARFDEQNRQEQERLAQNQVLTMPDGSVTSRITWDTIRQLLLRPSRTGESSPFQLVPGIPFQGQGHTFSRLACLPGSGQELTRILMEEDSGSPQEPGQYAWTRDVSTSEAESVLRGWLRGEIPSLDGWTLMERAGRTWQQVSERK
;
A
#
# COMPACT_ATOMS: atom_id res chain seq x y z
N MET A 1 3.43 -38.55 -2.43
CA MET A 1 2.61 -38.36 -3.65
C MET A 1 2.04 -36.95 -3.58
N GLU A 2 2.72 -35.97 -4.19
CA GLU A 2 2.30 -34.57 -4.20
C GLU A 2 1.03 -34.41 -5.02
N SER A 3 -0.08 -34.00 -4.41
CA SER A 3 -1.22 -33.51 -5.18
C SER A 3 -0.87 -32.11 -5.69
N LYS A 4 -0.32 -32.03 -6.90
CA LYS A 4 -0.28 -30.81 -7.71
C LYS A 4 -1.73 -30.40 -8.01
N GLY A 5 -2.34 -29.70 -7.07
CA GLY A 5 -3.58 -28.96 -7.31
C GLY A 5 -3.28 -27.91 -8.36
N ASN A 6 -3.71 -28.15 -9.59
CA ASN A 6 -3.68 -27.16 -10.66
C ASN A 6 -4.24 -25.85 -10.10
N PRO A 7 -3.49 -24.73 -10.09
CA PRO A 7 -4.04 -23.46 -9.67
C PRO A 7 -5.22 -23.18 -10.60
N LYS A 8 -6.44 -23.11 -10.05
CA LYS A 8 -7.65 -22.80 -10.82
C LYS A 8 -7.32 -21.58 -11.67
N LYS A 9 -7.27 -21.74 -12.99
CA LYS A 9 -7.01 -20.64 -13.94
C LYS A 9 -8.09 -19.58 -13.71
N LYS A 10 -7.75 -18.55 -12.92
CA LYS A 10 -8.62 -17.39 -12.67
C LYS A 10 -8.88 -16.76 -14.05
N ARG A 11 -10.14 -16.82 -14.52
CA ARG A 11 -10.51 -16.36 -15.87
C ARG A 11 -11.05 -14.95 -15.75
N TYR A 12 -10.18 -13.98 -15.96
CA TYR A 12 -10.55 -12.58 -15.96
C TYR A 12 -10.02 -11.91 -17.24
N LEU A 13 -10.69 -10.85 -17.70
CA LEU A 13 -10.22 -10.11 -18.88
C LEU A 13 -9.03 -9.25 -18.50
N ARG A 14 -7.87 -9.64 -19.03
CA ARG A 14 -6.61 -8.90 -18.95
C ARG A 14 -6.71 -7.61 -19.76
N TRP A 15 -5.99 -6.58 -19.33
CA TRP A 15 -5.74 -5.44 -20.21
C TRP A 15 -4.77 -5.85 -21.33
N PRO A 16 -4.89 -5.32 -22.57
CA PRO A 16 -5.85 -4.32 -23.04
C PRO A 16 -7.20 -4.89 -23.52
N TRP A 17 -7.40 -6.22 -23.44
CA TRP A 17 -8.57 -6.88 -23.98
C TRP A 17 -9.89 -6.46 -23.31
N ASN A 18 -9.87 -6.14 -22.02
CA ASN A 18 -11.04 -5.55 -21.34
C ASN A 18 -11.51 -4.24 -21.99
N VAL A 19 -10.59 -3.33 -22.32
CA VAL A 19 -10.89 -2.06 -22.99
C VAL A 19 -11.41 -2.30 -24.41
N LEU A 20 -10.79 -3.20 -25.17
CA LEU A 20 -11.27 -3.56 -26.51
C LEU A 20 -12.69 -4.12 -26.48
N VAL A 21 -13.01 -4.97 -25.51
CA VAL A 21 -14.36 -5.51 -25.31
C VAL A 21 -15.35 -4.43 -24.90
N TYR A 22 -14.96 -3.46 -24.06
CA TYR A 22 -15.81 -2.32 -23.73
C TYR A 22 -16.07 -1.41 -24.93
N ILE A 23 -15.05 -1.11 -25.74
CA ILE A 23 -15.19 -0.33 -26.97
C ILE A 23 -16.11 -1.05 -27.94
N LEU A 24 -15.91 -2.36 -28.16
CA LEU A 24 -16.77 -3.18 -28.99
C LEU A 24 -18.24 -3.16 -28.52
N LEU A 25 -18.46 -3.30 -27.20
CA LEU A 25 -19.78 -3.21 -26.58
C LEU A 25 -20.43 -1.85 -26.82
N VAL A 26 -19.69 -0.75 -26.63
CA VAL A 26 -20.22 0.61 -26.88
C VAL A 26 -20.53 0.83 -28.36
N VAL A 27 -19.70 0.33 -29.28
CA VAL A 27 -19.92 0.44 -30.73
C VAL A 27 -21.15 -0.36 -31.17
N LEU A 28 -21.32 -1.59 -30.66
CA LEU A 28 -22.42 -2.48 -31.03
C LEU A 28 -23.75 -2.13 -30.36
N LEU A 29 -23.74 -1.83 -29.05
CA LEU A 29 -24.94 -1.70 -28.22
C LEU A 29 -25.22 -0.25 -27.77
N ARG A 30 -24.34 0.70 -28.07
CA ARG A 30 -24.49 2.13 -27.69
C ARG A 30 -24.84 2.28 -26.22
N VAL A 31 -25.94 2.97 -25.89
CA VAL A 31 -26.38 3.22 -24.51
C VAL A 31 -26.71 1.92 -23.76
N PHE A 32 -27.13 0.86 -24.46
CA PHE A 32 -27.41 -0.44 -23.85
C PHE A 32 -26.16 -1.21 -23.43
N ALA A 33 -24.96 -0.73 -23.78
CA ALA A 33 -23.70 -1.34 -23.35
C ALA A 33 -23.41 -1.13 -21.85
N ILE A 34 -23.94 -0.06 -21.25
CA ILE A 34 -23.66 0.37 -19.86
C ILE A 34 -23.91 -0.77 -18.84
N PRO A 35 -25.08 -1.44 -18.81
CA PRO A 35 -25.31 -2.53 -17.85
C PRO A 35 -24.35 -3.72 -18.04
N PHE A 36 -23.98 -4.06 -19.29
CA PHE A 36 -23.05 -5.16 -19.56
C PHE A 36 -21.61 -4.82 -19.12
N ILE A 37 -21.17 -3.58 -19.33
CA ILE A 37 -19.85 -3.11 -18.88
C ILE A 37 -19.77 -3.15 -17.35
N LEU A 38 -20.81 -2.68 -16.64
CA LEU A 38 -20.86 -2.73 -15.18
C LEU A 38 -20.82 -4.18 -14.66
N LEU A 39 -21.53 -5.10 -15.33
CA LEU A 39 -21.55 -6.51 -14.97
C LEU A 39 -20.18 -7.18 -15.17
N ILE A 40 -19.51 -6.89 -16.29
CA ILE A 40 -18.14 -7.38 -16.54
C ILE A 40 -17.16 -6.77 -15.53
N MET A 41 -17.25 -5.47 -15.23
CA MET A 41 -16.40 -4.83 -14.21
C MET A 41 -16.59 -5.44 -12.82
N TRP A 42 -17.83 -5.67 -12.42
CA TRP A 42 -18.14 -6.32 -11.15
C TRP A 42 -17.60 -7.75 -11.10
N TRP A 43 -17.78 -8.52 -12.17
CA TRP A 43 -17.27 -9.88 -12.27
C TRP A 43 -15.74 -9.93 -12.24
N ASN A 44 -15.07 -9.02 -12.95
CA ASN A 44 -13.61 -8.91 -12.99
C ASN A 44 -13.05 -8.55 -11.60
N LYS A 45 -13.67 -7.58 -10.90
CA LYS A 45 -13.32 -7.20 -9.52
C LYS A 45 -13.50 -8.35 -8.54
N LYS A 46 -14.57 -9.14 -8.68
CA LYS A 46 -14.84 -10.30 -7.80
C LYS A 46 -13.83 -11.44 -8.00
N GLN A 47 -13.18 -11.53 -9.16
CA GLN A 47 -12.15 -12.52 -9.43
C GLN A 47 -10.73 -12.10 -9.02
N GLN A 48 -10.54 -10.87 -8.51
CA GLN A 48 -9.25 -10.33 -8.06
C GLN A 48 -9.24 -10.06 -6.53
N PRO A 49 -9.20 -11.11 -5.68
CA PRO A 49 -9.14 -10.94 -4.23
C PRO A 49 -7.78 -10.41 -3.74
N ASP A 50 -6.69 -10.67 -4.47
CA ASP A 50 -5.30 -10.37 -4.06
C ASP A 50 -4.78 -9.03 -4.63
N GLY A 51 -5.67 -8.18 -5.15
CA GLY A 51 -5.32 -6.97 -5.92
C GLY A 51 -5.21 -7.19 -7.43
N PRO A 52 -5.01 -6.11 -8.22
CA PRO A 52 -4.84 -6.20 -9.67
C PRO A 52 -3.56 -6.98 -10.01
N GLU A 53 -3.66 -8.04 -10.83
CA GLU A 53 -2.48 -8.82 -11.28
C GLU A 53 -1.49 -7.99 -12.12
N GLU A 54 -1.93 -6.86 -12.67
CA GLU A 54 -1.09 -5.91 -13.40
C GLU A 54 -0.22 -5.04 -12.49
N GLY A 55 -0.45 -5.04 -11.18
CA GLY A 55 0.19 -4.16 -10.22
C GLY A 55 -0.58 -2.86 -9.98
N TYR A 56 -0.55 -2.34 -8.75
CA TYR A 56 -1.28 -1.13 -8.36
C TYR A 56 -0.72 0.11 -9.06
N CYS A 57 0.60 0.16 -9.25
CA CYS A 57 1.29 1.26 -9.94
C CYS A 57 0.88 1.37 -11.43
N LEU A 58 0.80 0.24 -12.13
CA LEU A 58 0.36 0.20 -13.53
C LEU A 58 -1.13 0.52 -13.68
N GLN A 59 -1.97 0.06 -12.76
CA GLN A 59 -3.38 0.44 -12.75
C GLN A 59 -3.53 1.97 -12.56
N ARG A 60 -2.70 2.60 -11.71
CA ARG A 60 -2.78 4.04 -11.45
C ARG A 60 -2.37 4.89 -12.65
N THR A 61 -1.25 4.53 -13.31
CA THR A 61 -0.80 5.20 -14.54
C THR A 61 -1.85 5.09 -15.65
N ARG A 62 -2.50 3.93 -15.78
CA ARG A 62 -3.59 3.71 -16.73
C ARG A 62 -4.91 4.37 -16.34
N GLY A 63 -5.17 4.60 -15.05
CA GLY A 63 -6.34 5.37 -14.58
C GLY A 63 -6.39 6.80 -15.13
N ARG A 64 -5.22 7.37 -15.50
CA ARG A 64 -5.13 8.66 -16.20
C ARG A 64 -5.67 8.63 -17.62
N LEU A 65 -5.98 7.46 -18.19
CA LEU A 65 -6.70 7.34 -19.48
C LEU A 65 -8.10 7.97 -19.43
N THR A 66 -8.68 8.19 -18.25
CA THR A 66 -9.90 9.02 -18.12
C THR A 66 -9.70 10.44 -18.65
N GLY A 67 -8.46 10.95 -18.68
CA GLY A 67 -8.11 12.21 -19.34
C GLY A 67 -8.36 12.20 -20.85
N LEU A 68 -8.37 11.03 -21.52
CA LEU A 68 -8.75 10.91 -22.93
C LEU A 68 -10.21 11.27 -23.18
N ILE A 69 -11.09 11.05 -22.19
CA ILE A 69 -12.51 11.42 -22.31
C ILE A 69 -12.63 12.94 -22.41
N TRP A 70 -11.92 13.67 -21.54
CA TRP A 70 -11.87 15.13 -21.61
C TRP A 70 -11.18 15.64 -22.87
N ALA A 71 -10.09 14.98 -23.29
CA ALA A 71 -9.43 15.29 -24.55
C ALA A 71 -10.38 15.13 -25.75
N ALA A 72 -11.15 14.05 -25.80
CA ALA A 72 -12.14 13.79 -26.84
C ALA A 72 -13.28 14.83 -26.82
N ILE A 73 -13.80 15.20 -25.64
CA ILE A 73 -14.81 16.24 -25.50
C ILE A 73 -14.29 17.58 -26.04
N ILE A 74 -13.06 17.95 -25.70
CA ILE A 74 -12.42 19.20 -26.16
C ILE A 74 -12.20 19.17 -27.68
N LEU A 75 -11.76 18.03 -28.24
CA LEU A 75 -11.60 17.85 -29.69
C LEU A 75 -12.93 17.97 -30.43
N ILE A 76 -13.98 17.30 -29.94
CA ILE A 76 -15.32 17.36 -30.51
C ILE A 76 -15.87 18.78 -30.41
N GLY A 77 -15.72 19.44 -29.26
CA GLY A 77 -16.15 20.83 -29.05
C GLY A 77 -15.45 21.81 -29.99
N GLY A 78 -14.13 21.67 -30.16
CA GLY A 78 -13.36 22.47 -31.12
C GLY A 78 -13.78 22.22 -32.58
N GLY A 79 -14.02 20.95 -32.94
CA GLY A 79 -14.54 20.58 -34.26
C GLY A 79 -15.95 21.14 -34.53
N LEU A 80 -16.83 21.09 -33.54
CA LEU A 80 -18.19 21.66 -33.63
C LEU A 80 -18.16 23.19 -33.74
N ALA A 81 -17.24 23.87 -33.06
CA ALA A 81 -17.09 25.33 -33.18
C ALA A 81 -16.66 25.75 -34.59
N ILE A 82 -15.71 25.03 -35.18
CA ILE A 82 -15.26 25.26 -36.56
C ILE A 82 -16.37 24.92 -37.55
N TRP A 83 -17.07 23.80 -37.35
CA TRP A 83 -18.19 23.39 -38.20
C TRP A 83 -19.32 24.43 -38.16
N PHE A 84 -19.70 24.90 -36.97
CA PHE A 84 -20.71 25.94 -36.78
C PHE A 84 -20.33 27.24 -37.50
N PHE A 85 -19.07 27.67 -37.40
CA PHE A 85 -18.57 28.84 -38.12
C PHE A 85 -18.66 28.67 -39.64
N MET A 86 -18.24 27.52 -40.17
CA MET A 86 -18.31 27.20 -41.61
C MET A 86 -19.76 27.16 -42.10
N THR A 87 -20.68 26.56 -41.33
CA THR A 87 -22.11 26.51 -41.69
C THR A 87 -22.75 27.89 -41.64
N ALA A 88 -22.41 28.72 -40.65
CA ALA A 88 -22.90 30.10 -40.57
C ALA A 88 -22.42 30.93 -41.77
N GLN A 89 -21.17 30.75 -42.21
CA GLN A 89 -20.63 31.44 -43.39
C GLN A 89 -21.33 31.02 -44.70
N SER A 90 -21.83 29.78 -44.78
CA SER A 90 -22.60 29.30 -45.93
C SER A 90 -24.03 29.85 -46.01
N MET A 91 -24.51 30.57 -44.98
CA MET A 91 -25.84 31.19 -44.92
C MET A 91 -25.72 32.74 -44.86
N PRO A 92 -25.83 33.45 -46.00
CA PRO A 92 -25.44 34.86 -46.11
C PRO A 92 -26.27 35.80 -45.21
N TYR A 93 -27.56 35.53 -45.01
CA TYR A 93 -28.46 36.39 -44.23
C TYR A 93 -28.21 36.33 -42.71
N GLU A 94 -27.86 35.16 -42.16
CA GLU A 94 -27.58 34.99 -40.73
C GLU A 94 -26.16 35.41 -40.36
N ALA A 95 -25.21 35.24 -41.28
CA ALA A 95 -23.82 35.67 -41.10
C ALA A 95 -23.71 37.20 -40.90
N GLU A 96 -24.42 38.00 -41.69
CA GLU A 96 -24.42 39.46 -41.56
C GLU A 96 -25.00 39.91 -40.21
N ARG A 97 -26.09 39.26 -39.77
CA ARG A 97 -26.74 39.55 -38.48
C ARG A 97 -25.85 39.21 -37.27
N LEU A 98 -25.21 38.04 -37.27
CA LEU A 98 -24.28 37.59 -36.23
C LEU A 98 -23.00 38.45 -36.17
N LYS A 99 -22.58 38.97 -37.32
CA LYS A 99 -21.41 39.85 -37.46
C LYS A 99 -21.70 41.27 -36.97
N GLU A 100 -22.92 41.76 -37.13
CA GLU A 100 -23.37 43.04 -36.55
C GLU A 100 -23.56 42.97 -35.03
N GLU A 101 -24.17 41.90 -34.50
CA GLU A 101 -24.43 41.76 -33.05
C GLU A 101 -23.17 41.45 -32.22
N MET A 102 -22.22 40.66 -32.74
CA MET A 102 -21.09 40.13 -31.98
C MET A 102 -19.72 40.39 -32.64
N SER A 103 -19.56 41.49 -33.37
CA SER A 103 -18.43 41.78 -34.28
C SER A 103 -17.04 41.25 -33.87
N PHE A 104 -16.65 41.37 -32.60
CA PHE A 104 -15.40 40.81 -32.07
C PHE A 104 -15.45 39.31 -31.72
N GLY A 105 -16.56 38.85 -31.13
CA GLY A 105 -16.75 37.46 -30.71
C GLY A 105 -16.86 36.47 -31.87
N TYR A 106 -17.46 36.87 -33.00
CA TYR A 106 -17.66 36.00 -34.16
C TYR A 106 -16.34 35.49 -34.77
N TYR A 107 -15.35 36.38 -34.93
CA TYR A 107 -14.03 36.00 -35.47
C TYR A 107 -13.16 35.21 -34.48
N LEU A 108 -13.48 35.25 -33.18
CA LEU A 108 -12.78 34.47 -32.17
C LEU A 108 -13.25 33.02 -32.10
N ILE A 109 -14.45 32.69 -32.59
CA ILE A 109 -15.00 31.32 -32.60
C ILE A 109 -14.08 30.32 -33.33
N PRO A 110 -13.61 30.55 -34.58
CA PRO A 110 -12.72 29.61 -35.26
C PRO A 110 -11.35 29.53 -34.59
N VAL A 111 -10.83 30.65 -34.07
CA VAL A 111 -9.55 30.68 -33.34
C VAL A 111 -9.64 29.85 -32.05
N ALA A 112 -10.71 30.02 -31.28
CA ALA A 112 -10.98 29.23 -30.09
C ALA A 112 -11.19 27.75 -30.42
N GLY A 113 -11.84 27.44 -31.55
CA GLY A 113 -12.00 26.07 -32.05
C GLY A 113 -10.64 25.40 -32.35
N VAL A 114 -9.74 26.09 -33.03
CA VAL A 114 -8.38 25.59 -33.33
C VAL A 114 -7.56 25.40 -32.04
N VAL A 115 -7.60 26.37 -31.12
CA VAL A 115 -6.92 26.27 -29.82
C VAL A 115 -7.46 25.09 -29.02
N ALA A 116 -8.77 24.88 -28.98
CA ALA A 116 -9.38 23.72 -28.34
C ALA A 116 -8.89 22.41 -28.96
N ILE A 117 -8.83 22.31 -30.29
CA ILE A 117 -8.30 21.11 -30.95
C ILE A 117 -6.85 20.84 -30.57
N LEU A 118 -5.99 21.85 -30.55
CA LEU A 118 -4.59 21.71 -30.14
C LEU A 118 -4.44 21.26 -28.68
N VAL A 119 -5.23 21.84 -27.76
CA VAL A 119 -5.27 21.43 -26.35
C VAL A 119 -5.77 19.98 -26.22
N GLY A 120 -6.80 19.61 -26.97
CA GLY A 120 -7.33 18.25 -27.00
C GLY A 120 -6.30 17.23 -27.50
N LEU A 121 -5.58 17.53 -28.58
CA LEU A 121 -4.49 16.70 -29.09
C LEU A 121 -3.34 16.58 -28.08
N PHE A 122 -2.98 17.67 -27.41
CA PHE A 122 -1.94 17.66 -26.38
C PHE A 122 -2.32 16.79 -25.17
N LEU A 123 -3.55 16.92 -24.68
CA LEU A 123 -4.07 16.09 -23.59
C LEU A 123 -4.17 14.60 -24.00
N ALA A 124 -4.57 14.33 -25.25
CA ALA A 124 -4.61 12.99 -25.79
C ALA A 124 -3.20 12.38 -25.87
N TYR A 125 -2.23 13.11 -26.42
CA TYR A 125 -0.84 12.68 -26.48
C TYR A 125 -0.26 12.40 -25.08
N ARG A 126 -0.48 13.29 -24.10
CA ARG A 126 0.03 13.12 -22.73
C ARG A 126 -0.56 11.87 -22.05
N SER A 127 -1.87 11.66 -22.17
CA SER A 127 -2.54 10.50 -21.58
C SER A 127 -2.19 9.19 -22.26
N LEU A 128 -2.01 9.17 -23.59
CA LEU A 128 -1.51 8.01 -24.34
C LEU A 128 -0.04 7.72 -24.03
N ARG A 129 0.81 8.73 -23.94
CA ARG A 129 2.22 8.60 -23.55
C ARG A 129 2.35 7.97 -22.16
N ASP A 130 1.59 8.47 -21.18
CA ASP A 130 1.64 7.96 -19.81
C ASP A 130 1.15 6.50 -19.70
N ALA A 131 0.25 6.06 -20.59
CA ALA A 131 -0.28 4.70 -20.60
C ALA A 131 0.57 3.70 -21.41
N LEU A 132 1.20 4.14 -22.50
CA LEU A 132 1.98 3.29 -23.42
C LEU A 132 3.48 3.25 -23.06
N ILE A 133 4.01 4.32 -22.47
CA ILE A 133 5.41 4.42 -22.03
C ILE A 133 5.42 4.73 -20.53
N PRO A 134 5.19 3.72 -19.66
CA PRO A 134 5.15 3.93 -18.22
C PRO A 134 6.46 4.50 -17.66
N GLU A 135 7.57 4.34 -18.38
CA GLU A 135 8.88 4.88 -18.00
C GLU A 135 8.97 6.39 -17.91
N LYS A 136 8.09 7.09 -18.63
CA LYS A 136 8.01 8.56 -18.63
C LYS A 136 6.87 9.10 -17.77
N SER A 137 6.16 8.22 -17.06
CA SER A 137 5.06 8.62 -16.18
C SER A 137 5.61 9.33 -14.93
N THR A 138 4.84 10.29 -14.41
CA THR A 138 5.21 11.02 -13.18
C THR A 138 5.38 10.07 -11.99
N LEU A 139 4.66 8.93 -12.00
CA LEU A 139 4.74 7.90 -10.97
C LEU A 139 6.09 7.16 -10.99
N ALA A 140 6.57 6.77 -12.18
CA ALA A 140 7.88 6.14 -12.30
C ALA A 140 9.01 7.14 -11.97
N GLN A 141 8.84 8.41 -12.35
CA GLN A 141 9.82 9.46 -12.06
C GLN A 141 9.94 9.75 -10.56
N SER A 142 8.83 9.79 -9.81
CA SER A 142 8.90 10.00 -8.36
C SER A 142 9.62 8.86 -7.63
N ILE A 143 9.36 7.60 -8.01
CA ILE A 143 10.09 6.44 -7.45
C ILE A 143 11.59 6.53 -7.79
N ARG A 144 11.93 6.79 -9.06
CA ARG A 144 13.34 6.88 -9.51
C ARG A 144 14.10 7.99 -8.81
N ALA A 145 13.46 9.14 -8.62
CA ALA A 145 14.06 10.26 -7.92
C ALA A 145 14.51 9.79 -6.54
N GLN A 146 13.67 9.08 -5.79
CA GLN A 146 13.93 8.68 -4.40
C GLN A 146 15.00 7.59 -4.21
N LEU A 147 15.49 6.97 -5.29
CA LEU A 147 16.59 5.99 -5.20
C LEU A 147 17.95 6.66 -4.98
N PRO A 148 18.92 5.96 -4.36
CA PRO A 148 20.28 6.48 -4.15
C PRO A 148 21.00 6.82 -5.47
N TYR A 149 20.76 6.04 -6.53
CA TYR A 149 21.35 6.22 -7.86
C TYR A 149 20.25 6.31 -8.92
N PRO A 150 19.81 7.51 -9.30
CA PRO A 150 18.69 7.69 -10.23
C PRO A 150 19.05 7.29 -11.67
N ASP A 151 20.31 7.43 -12.08
CA ASP A 151 20.78 7.14 -13.43
C ASP A 151 21.01 5.64 -13.69
N GLU A 152 21.24 4.86 -12.63
CA GLU A 152 21.36 3.39 -12.66
C GLU A 152 20.06 2.69 -12.23
N ALA A 153 18.94 3.42 -12.19
CA ALA A 153 17.69 2.89 -11.66
C ALA A 153 17.19 1.67 -12.47
N PRO A 154 16.68 0.62 -11.78
CA PRO A 154 16.08 -0.54 -12.41
C PRO A 154 15.00 -0.18 -13.46
N PRO A 155 14.73 -1.08 -14.42
CA PRO A 155 13.63 -0.90 -15.36
C PRO A 155 12.30 -0.73 -14.62
N VAL A 156 11.37 0.05 -15.18
CA VAL A 156 10.14 0.48 -14.48
C VAL A 156 9.25 -0.68 -14.02
N LYS A 157 9.33 -1.83 -14.69
CA LYS A 157 8.63 -3.05 -14.24
C LYS A 157 9.11 -3.51 -12.87
N GLU A 158 10.41 -3.45 -12.60
CA GLU A 158 11.00 -3.85 -11.33
C GLU A 158 10.73 -2.80 -10.24
N LEU A 159 10.78 -1.51 -10.60
CA LEU A 159 10.41 -0.42 -9.68
C LEU A 159 8.96 -0.54 -9.21
N PHE A 160 8.03 -0.76 -10.14
CA PHE A 160 6.63 -0.97 -9.81
C PHE A 160 6.41 -2.27 -9.05
N ALA A 161 7.11 -3.35 -9.41
CA ALA A 161 7.02 -4.61 -8.68
C ALA A 161 7.45 -4.47 -7.21
N MET A 162 8.48 -3.67 -6.91
CA MET A 162 8.92 -3.41 -5.54
C MET A 162 7.82 -2.73 -4.70
N VAL A 163 7.23 -1.66 -5.23
CA VAL A 163 6.14 -0.94 -4.55
C VAL A 163 4.88 -1.81 -4.44
N ASP A 164 4.54 -2.52 -5.51
CA ASP A 164 3.36 -3.39 -5.56
C ASP A 164 3.50 -4.58 -4.61
N GLN A 165 4.71 -5.14 -4.44
CA GLN A 165 4.97 -6.22 -3.50
C GLN A 165 4.84 -5.75 -2.05
N ASP A 166 5.36 -4.57 -1.72
CA ASP A 166 5.20 -3.99 -0.38
C ASP A 166 3.71 -3.74 -0.07
N LEU A 167 2.98 -3.13 -0.99
CA LEU A 167 1.54 -2.88 -0.82
C LEU A 167 0.71 -4.16 -0.79
N LYS A 168 1.12 -5.21 -1.50
CA LYS A 168 0.42 -6.49 -1.46
C LYS A 168 0.59 -7.20 -0.11
N GLN A 169 1.76 -7.08 0.51
CA GLN A 169 2.07 -7.75 1.78
C GLN A 169 1.64 -6.94 2.99
N ASN A 170 1.84 -5.62 2.96
CA ASN A 170 1.71 -4.73 4.12
C ASN A 170 0.69 -3.60 3.92
N GLY A 171 0.03 -3.54 2.75
CA GLY A 171 -0.76 -2.39 2.33
C GLY A 171 -2.07 -2.22 3.09
N GLN A 172 -2.22 -1.07 3.71
CA GLN A 172 -3.49 -0.55 4.22
C GLN A 172 -4.04 0.49 3.24
N TRP A 173 -5.31 0.32 2.83
CA TRP A 173 -5.93 1.16 1.82
C TRP A 173 -6.89 2.19 2.45
N CYS A 174 -6.60 3.46 2.26
CA CYS A 174 -7.43 4.60 2.66
C CYS A 174 -7.96 5.29 1.39
N GLY A 175 -9.09 4.80 0.89
CA GLY A 175 -9.69 5.27 -0.37
C GLY A 175 -8.77 5.02 -1.57
N LYS A 176 -8.18 6.09 -2.11
CA LYS A 176 -7.26 6.05 -3.26
C LYS A 176 -5.78 5.95 -2.87
N LEU A 177 -5.46 6.05 -1.58
CA LEU A 177 -4.10 5.99 -1.03
C LEU A 177 -3.84 4.58 -0.49
N GLY A 178 -2.74 3.96 -0.92
CA GLY A 178 -2.24 2.71 -0.37
C GLY A 178 -0.99 2.99 0.47
N VAL A 179 -1.00 2.60 1.74
CA VAL A 179 0.14 2.79 2.66
C VAL A 179 0.74 1.41 2.97
N GLY A 180 1.95 1.17 2.48
CA GLY A 180 2.72 -0.04 2.74
C GLY A 180 3.62 0.08 3.97
N ARG A 181 4.66 -0.75 4.03
CA ARG A 181 5.69 -0.65 5.07
C ARG A 181 6.81 0.31 4.68
N GLU A 182 7.17 0.34 3.41
CA GLU A 182 8.25 1.16 2.88
C GLU A 182 7.74 2.25 1.94
N TRP A 183 6.59 2.04 1.29
CA TRP A 183 6.08 2.93 0.25
C TRP A 183 4.65 3.39 0.53
N VAL A 184 4.36 4.63 0.15
CA VAL A 184 3.02 5.21 0.11
C VAL A 184 2.67 5.50 -1.35
N LEU A 185 1.61 4.86 -1.85
CA LEU A 185 1.10 5.03 -3.21
C LEU A 185 -0.17 5.90 -3.19
N GLY A 186 -0.10 7.05 -3.84
CA GLY A 186 -1.24 7.93 -4.11
C GLY A 186 -1.34 8.26 -5.59
N ASP A 187 -1.41 9.56 -5.92
CA ASP A 187 -1.22 10.02 -7.30
C ASP A 187 0.27 9.99 -7.72
N GLU A 188 1.17 10.00 -6.73
CA GLU A 188 2.62 9.78 -6.82
C GLU A 188 3.04 8.70 -5.79
N VAL A 189 4.32 8.33 -5.73
CA VAL A 189 4.84 7.41 -4.71
C VAL A 189 5.82 8.15 -3.82
N SER A 190 5.74 7.95 -2.50
CA SER A 190 6.73 8.44 -1.53
C SER A 190 7.23 7.30 -0.66
N SER A 191 8.52 7.31 -0.36
CA SER A 191 9.18 6.37 0.55
C SER A 191 8.99 6.81 1.99
N ILE A 192 8.40 5.94 2.82
CA ILE A 192 8.08 6.21 4.24
C ILE A 192 9.29 6.72 5.05
N PRO A 193 10.51 6.16 4.93
CA PRO A 193 11.69 6.65 5.63
C PRO A 193 12.11 8.08 5.26
N ARG A 194 11.69 8.58 4.10
CA ARG A 194 12.07 9.91 3.63
C ARG A 194 11.01 10.97 3.96
N ILE A 195 9.78 10.57 4.26
CA ILE A 195 8.70 11.49 4.69
C ILE A 195 9.14 12.34 5.89
N ARG A 196 9.11 13.67 5.71
CA ARG A 196 9.40 14.66 6.76
C ARG A 196 8.15 15.32 7.30
N GLY A 197 7.11 15.45 6.48
CA GLY A 197 5.84 16.02 6.91
C GLY A 197 4.64 15.44 6.17
N VAL A 198 3.51 15.38 6.85
CA VAL A 198 2.21 14.96 6.32
C VAL A 198 1.15 15.96 6.75
N PHE A 199 0.47 16.57 5.79
CA PHE A 199 -0.47 17.65 6.04
C PHE A 199 -1.83 17.38 5.41
N SER A 200 -2.89 17.54 6.19
CA SER A 200 -4.27 17.35 5.73
C SER A 200 -4.88 18.68 5.28
N ARG A 201 -5.50 18.71 4.10
CA ARG A 201 -6.28 19.84 3.60
C ARG A 201 -7.75 19.46 3.49
N ALA A 202 -8.59 20.16 4.25
CA ALA A 202 -10.04 20.01 4.21
C ALA A 202 -10.66 21.40 4.02
N GLU A 203 -10.89 21.78 2.76
CA GLU A 203 -11.45 23.10 2.42
C GLU A 203 -12.87 22.98 1.88
N GLN A 204 -13.71 23.95 2.26
CA GLN A 204 -15.05 24.12 1.73
C GLN A 204 -15.05 25.35 0.81
N HIS A 205 -15.18 25.13 -0.49
CA HIS A 205 -15.32 26.21 -1.47
C HIS A 205 -16.80 26.43 -1.77
N THR A 206 -17.31 27.61 -1.40
CA THR A 206 -18.65 28.04 -1.75
C THR A 206 -18.57 29.00 -2.94
N ARG A 207 -19.11 28.59 -4.09
CA ARG A 207 -19.24 29.46 -5.26
C ARG A 207 -20.68 29.95 -5.37
N HIS A 208 -20.87 31.25 -5.39
CA HIS A 208 -22.17 31.87 -5.66
C HIS A 208 -22.30 32.12 -7.16
N ALA A 209 -23.25 31.44 -7.80
CA ALA A 209 -23.61 31.67 -9.19
C ALA A 209 -25.11 32.03 -9.24
N GLY A 210 -25.39 33.34 -9.23
CA GLY A 210 -26.77 33.85 -9.17
C GLY A 210 -27.51 33.39 -7.91
N LYS A 211 -28.69 32.76 -8.08
CA LYS A 211 -29.53 32.26 -6.97
C LYS A 211 -29.10 30.90 -6.39
N ARG A 212 -28.05 30.25 -6.92
CA ARG A 212 -27.56 28.96 -6.42
C ARG A 212 -26.20 29.11 -5.76
N THR A 213 -26.10 28.58 -4.54
CA THR A 213 -24.84 28.39 -3.83
C THR A 213 -24.37 26.97 -4.11
N GLN A 214 -23.23 26.82 -4.77
CA GLN A 214 -22.58 25.53 -4.97
C GLN A 214 -21.48 25.35 -3.93
N VAL A 215 -21.58 24.32 -3.10
CA VAL A 215 -20.57 23.96 -2.11
C VAL A 215 -19.73 22.81 -2.66
N THR A 216 -18.41 23.01 -2.76
CA THR A 216 -17.45 22.00 -3.18
C THR A 216 -16.52 21.71 -2.01
N TYR A 217 -16.37 20.44 -1.64
CA TYR A 217 -15.43 20.02 -0.61
C TYR A 217 -14.16 19.48 -1.26
N ILE A 218 -13.02 19.96 -0.79
CA ILE A 218 -11.69 19.53 -1.23
C ILE A 218 -11.03 18.81 -0.05
N TYR A 219 -10.78 17.51 -0.23
CA TYR A 219 -10.04 16.67 0.72
C TYR A 219 -8.75 16.21 0.06
N GLU A 220 -7.61 16.71 0.52
CA GLU A 220 -6.29 16.37 -0.02
C GLU A 220 -5.32 16.05 1.10
N ILE A 221 -4.43 15.11 0.84
CA ILE A 221 -3.28 14.83 1.71
C ILE A 221 -2.00 15.24 0.99
N TRP A 222 -1.15 15.96 1.72
CA TRP A 222 0.09 16.54 1.25
C TRP A 222 1.24 15.87 2.00
N ILE A 223 2.03 15.09 1.29
CA ILE A 223 3.22 14.41 1.85
C ILE A 223 4.43 15.17 1.35
N VAL A 224 5.31 15.56 2.28
CA VAL A 224 6.54 16.28 1.97
C VAL A 224 7.74 15.40 2.29
N ASP A 225 8.58 15.22 1.28
CA ASP A 225 9.77 14.39 1.36
C ASP A 225 10.99 15.16 1.93
N ASP A 226 12.10 14.45 2.16
CA ASP A 226 13.40 15.03 2.56
C ASP A 226 13.93 16.06 1.55
N ARG A 227 13.61 15.87 0.26
CA ARG A 227 13.88 16.81 -0.85
C ARG A 227 12.90 17.98 -0.93
N ARG A 228 11.88 18.01 -0.06
CA ARG A 228 10.77 18.97 -0.08
C ARG A 228 9.91 18.90 -1.35
N GLU A 229 9.99 17.79 -2.07
CA GLU A 229 9.01 17.48 -3.10
C GLU A 229 7.68 17.15 -2.43
N ARG A 230 6.59 17.61 -3.06
CA ARG A 230 5.24 17.54 -2.51
C ARG A 230 4.43 16.55 -3.32
N GLN A 231 4.06 15.45 -2.69
CA GLN A 231 3.04 14.56 -3.21
C GLN A 231 1.67 15.03 -2.72
N VAL A 232 0.77 15.33 -3.65
CA VAL A 232 -0.62 15.66 -3.35
C VAL A 232 -1.51 14.51 -3.81
N THR A 233 -2.37 14.01 -2.93
CA THR A 233 -3.35 12.98 -3.29
C THR A 233 -4.75 13.42 -2.88
N SER A 234 -5.67 13.41 -3.85
CA SER A 234 -7.07 13.78 -3.65
C SER A 234 -7.90 12.59 -3.13
N LEU A 235 -8.69 12.84 -2.08
CA LEU A 235 -9.57 11.87 -1.42
C LEU A 235 -11.03 12.27 -1.61
N ARG A 236 -11.94 11.30 -1.46
CA ARG A 236 -13.37 11.53 -1.73
C ARG A 236 -14.13 12.07 -0.53
N SER A 237 -13.64 11.81 0.69
CA SER A 237 -14.34 12.17 1.91
C SER A 237 -13.39 12.57 3.03
N LYS A 238 -13.93 13.31 4.01
CA LYS A 238 -13.21 13.66 5.25
C LYS A 238 -12.75 12.42 6.01
N ARG A 239 -13.59 11.38 6.05
CA ARG A 239 -13.27 10.12 6.73
C ARG A 239 -12.06 9.42 6.10
N GLU A 240 -12.00 9.35 4.77
CA GLU A 240 -10.83 8.79 4.07
C GLU A 240 -9.54 9.58 4.40
N LEU A 241 -9.65 10.90 4.56
CA LEU A 241 -8.52 11.76 4.93
C LEU A 241 -8.04 11.51 6.36
N GLU A 242 -8.96 11.36 7.31
CA GLU A 242 -8.62 11.05 8.71
C GLU A 242 -8.01 9.65 8.83
N GLU A 243 -8.61 8.64 8.18
CA GLU A 243 -8.07 7.28 8.15
C GLU A 243 -6.66 7.24 7.53
N ALA A 244 -6.42 8.01 6.46
CA ALA A 244 -5.10 8.13 5.85
C ALA A 244 -4.07 8.79 6.78
N MET A 245 -4.47 9.85 7.50
CA MET A 245 -3.60 10.52 8.48
C MET A 245 -3.22 9.58 9.62
N ASP A 246 -4.17 8.82 10.15
CA ASP A 246 -3.92 7.88 11.24
C ASP A 246 -3.03 6.71 10.80
N CYS A 247 -3.25 6.17 9.60
CA CYS A 247 -2.39 5.14 9.04
C CYS A 247 -0.94 5.65 8.86
N LEU A 248 -0.77 6.87 8.34
CA LEU A 248 0.56 7.48 8.19
C LEU A 248 1.21 7.83 9.53
N ARG A 249 0.45 8.20 10.57
CA ARG A 249 0.99 8.39 11.93
C ARG A 249 1.58 7.10 12.49
N GLN A 250 0.92 5.97 12.25
CA GLN A 250 1.41 4.66 12.68
C GLN A 250 2.67 4.24 11.91
N ARG A 251 2.72 4.53 10.61
CA ARG A 251 3.82 4.08 9.72
C ARG A 251 5.02 5.03 9.69
N ALA A 252 4.81 6.32 9.86
CA ALA A 252 5.83 7.37 9.82
C ALA A 252 5.75 8.31 11.06
N PRO A 253 5.90 7.79 12.29
CA PRO A 253 5.67 8.57 13.52
C PRO A 253 6.66 9.73 13.72
N ALA A 254 7.85 9.67 13.10
CA ALA A 254 8.86 10.72 13.20
C ALA A 254 8.54 11.97 12.34
N ALA A 255 7.63 11.84 11.36
CA ALA A 255 7.21 12.93 10.50
C ALA A 255 6.39 13.98 11.25
N VAL A 256 6.39 15.21 10.75
CA VAL A 256 5.56 16.29 11.31
C VAL A 256 4.15 16.18 10.74
N PHE A 257 3.13 16.14 11.60
CA PHE A 257 1.73 16.09 11.19
C PHE A 257 1.05 17.42 11.45
N GLY A 258 0.29 17.92 10.49
CA GLY A 258 -0.43 19.19 10.64
C GLY A 258 -1.54 19.38 9.63
N THR A 259 -2.13 20.57 9.64
CA THR A 259 -3.06 21.00 8.60
C THR A 259 -2.30 21.70 7.49
N TYR A 260 -2.87 21.70 6.28
CA TYR A 260 -2.41 22.56 5.21
C TYR A 260 -2.40 24.03 5.67
N ASP A 261 -1.37 24.77 5.26
CA ASP A 261 -1.11 26.17 5.65
C ASP A 261 -0.80 26.41 7.14
N SER A 262 -0.49 25.34 7.90
CA SER A 262 0.05 25.52 9.25
C SER A 262 1.46 26.11 9.21
N LYS A 263 1.90 26.71 10.31
CA LYS A 263 3.27 27.23 10.43
C LYS A 263 4.31 26.14 10.17
N GLU A 264 4.06 24.94 10.66
CA GLU A 264 4.92 23.78 10.46
C GLU A 264 5.04 23.38 8.99
N TYR A 265 3.95 23.49 8.22
CA TYR A 265 3.98 23.28 6.77
C TYR A 265 4.83 24.35 6.07
N GLN A 266 4.63 25.61 6.42
CA GLN A 266 5.37 26.72 5.81
C GLN A 266 6.86 26.65 6.13
N ASP A 267 7.22 26.35 7.38
CA ASP A 267 8.60 26.21 7.82
C ASP A 267 9.28 25.04 7.09
N LEU A 268 8.58 23.93 6.85
CA LEU A 268 9.14 22.74 6.21
C LEU A 268 9.30 22.91 4.69
N VAL A 269 8.35 23.56 4.02
CA VAL A 269 8.37 23.75 2.56
C VAL A 269 9.18 24.98 2.14
N TYR A 270 9.12 26.08 2.88
CA TYR A 270 9.67 27.39 2.47
C TYR A 270 10.91 27.86 3.24
N ALA A 271 11.48 27.05 4.15
CA ALA A 271 12.73 27.41 4.82
C ALA A 271 13.89 27.62 3.82
N LYS A 272 14.19 28.87 3.49
CA LYS A 272 15.26 29.23 2.54
C LYS A 272 16.65 29.13 3.16
N GLU A 273 16.76 29.23 4.48
CA GLU A 273 18.03 29.25 5.21
C GLU A 273 18.53 27.82 5.48
N GLU A 274 19.76 27.52 5.07
CA GLU A 274 20.42 26.21 5.28
C GLU A 274 20.42 25.77 6.75
N GLU A 275 20.62 26.71 7.68
CA GLU A 275 20.61 26.45 9.12
C GLU A 275 19.26 25.92 9.61
N GLN A 276 18.15 26.48 9.11
CA GLN A 276 16.81 26.02 9.44
C GLN A 276 16.57 24.61 8.88
N GLN A 277 17.08 24.31 7.68
CA GLN A 277 16.96 22.96 7.09
C GLN A 277 17.71 21.94 7.94
N TYR A 278 18.94 22.26 8.34
CA TYR A 278 19.75 21.39 9.19
C TYR A 278 19.12 21.18 10.57
N ALA A 279 18.54 22.23 11.16
CA ALA A 279 17.81 22.13 12.43
C ALA A 279 16.58 21.20 12.33
N GLN A 280 15.81 21.31 11.24
CA GLN A 280 14.65 20.45 10.98
C GLN A 280 15.06 18.98 10.80
N GLU A 281 16.12 18.71 10.03
CA GLU A 281 16.61 17.34 9.84
C GLU A 281 17.12 16.76 11.15
N ARG A 282 17.87 17.53 11.96
CA ARG A 282 18.27 17.07 13.30
C ARG A 282 17.07 16.78 14.20
N ALA A 283 16.04 17.62 14.18
CA ALA A 283 14.82 17.40 14.95
C ALA A 283 14.10 16.12 14.50
N TYR A 284 14.06 15.84 13.19
CA TYR A 284 13.53 14.58 12.66
C TYR A 284 14.33 13.38 13.15
N GLN A 285 15.66 13.41 13.03
CA GLN A 285 16.53 12.30 13.48
C GLN A 285 16.40 12.06 14.99
N GLN A 286 16.28 13.12 15.78
CA GLN A 286 16.04 13.00 17.22
C GLN A 286 14.68 12.35 17.54
N ARG A 287 13.60 12.72 16.85
CA ARG A 287 12.29 12.07 17.03
C ARG A 287 12.36 10.61 16.65
N LYS A 288 12.97 10.30 15.50
CA LYS A 288 13.16 8.93 15.02
C LYS A 288 13.93 8.09 16.05
N ALA A 289 15.07 8.58 16.53
CA ALA A 289 15.88 7.89 17.53
C ALA A 289 15.10 7.63 18.84
N ARG A 290 14.28 8.59 19.29
CA ARG A 290 13.41 8.39 20.47
C ARG A 290 12.37 7.29 20.25
N PHE A 291 11.70 7.30 19.09
CA PHE A 291 10.72 6.26 18.75
C PHE A 291 11.37 4.88 18.62
N ASP A 292 12.54 4.78 17.98
CA ASP A 292 13.28 3.53 17.84
C ASP A 292 13.71 2.98 19.21
N GLU A 293 14.15 3.87 20.12
CA GLU A 293 14.52 3.50 21.48
C GLU A 293 13.30 3.08 22.33
N GLN A 294 12.17 3.79 22.22
CA GLN A 294 10.92 3.39 22.87
C GLN A 294 10.44 2.01 22.38
N ASN A 295 10.47 1.78 21.08
CA ASN A 295 10.12 0.48 20.49
C ASN A 295 11.08 -0.62 20.96
N ARG A 296 12.38 -0.32 21.08
CA ARG A 296 13.37 -1.26 21.63
C ARG A 296 13.08 -1.56 23.10
N GLN A 297 12.82 -0.56 23.93
CA GLN A 297 12.49 -0.74 25.34
C GLN A 297 11.20 -1.52 25.54
N GLU A 298 10.18 -1.27 24.71
CA GLU A 298 8.94 -2.05 24.74
C GLU A 298 9.16 -3.50 24.33
N GLN A 299 9.96 -3.75 23.28
CA GLN A 299 10.37 -5.11 22.88
C GLN A 299 11.18 -5.80 23.98
N GLU A 300 12.11 -5.10 24.63
CA GLU A 300 12.88 -5.62 25.76
C GLU A 300 11.98 -5.91 26.96
N ARG A 301 10.99 -5.06 27.25
CA ARG A 301 10.00 -5.31 28.31
C ARG A 301 9.14 -6.54 28.00
N LEU A 302 8.70 -6.70 26.75
CA LEU A 302 7.95 -7.88 26.30
C LEU A 302 8.81 -9.16 26.38
N ALA A 303 10.11 -9.08 26.07
CA ALA A 303 11.03 -10.18 26.21
C ALA A 303 11.37 -10.51 27.68
N GLN A 304 11.52 -9.49 28.54
CA GLN A 304 11.76 -9.66 29.98
C GLN A 304 10.55 -10.23 30.73
N ASN A 305 9.35 -10.05 30.20
CA ASN A 305 8.14 -10.70 30.68
C ASN A 305 8.06 -12.19 30.28
N GLN A 306 9.15 -12.79 29.78
CA GLN A 306 9.24 -14.20 29.43
C GLN A 306 10.38 -14.88 30.18
N VAL A 307 10.27 -16.19 30.28
CA VAL A 307 11.19 -17.06 30.97
C VAL A 307 11.73 -18.08 29.98
N LEU A 308 13.05 -18.08 29.78
CA LEU A 308 13.77 -19.08 28.98
C LEU A 308 14.26 -20.18 29.91
N THR A 309 13.82 -21.41 29.65
CA THR A 309 14.38 -22.62 30.26
C THR A 309 15.42 -23.18 29.31
N MET A 310 16.68 -23.16 29.77
CA MET A 310 17.83 -23.67 29.05
C MET A 310 17.83 -25.21 29.04
N PRO A 311 18.61 -25.85 28.15
CA PRO A 311 18.63 -27.31 28.07
C PRO A 311 19.19 -28.02 29.30
N ASP A 312 19.97 -27.31 30.13
CA ASP A 312 20.49 -27.79 31.42
C ASP A 312 19.48 -27.65 32.57
N GLY A 313 18.28 -27.13 32.29
CA GLY A 313 17.23 -26.86 33.27
C GLY A 313 17.39 -25.53 34.01
N SER A 314 18.43 -24.75 33.72
CA SER A 314 18.56 -23.39 34.27
C SER A 314 17.54 -22.44 33.64
N VAL A 315 17.14 -21.43 34.41
CA VAL A 315 16.04 -20.54 34.04
C VAL A 315 16.53 -19.10 34.05
N THR A 316 16.23 -18.33 33.00
CA THR A 316 16.60 -16.92 32.89
C THR A 316 15.48 -16.08 32.28
N SER A 317 15.24 -14.89 32.84
CA SER A 317 14.37 -13.85 32.26
C SER A 317 15.15 -12.82 31.43
N ARG A 318 16.50 -12.88 31.47
CA ARG A 318 17.36 -12.02 30.64
C ARG A 318 17.55 -12.66 29.29
N ILE A 319 16.52 -12.55 28.45
CA ILE A 319 16.50 -13.18 27.13
C ILE A 319 17.02 -12.18 26.10
N THR A 320 18.13 -12.52 25.44
CA THR A 320 18.64 -11.78 24.28
C THR A 320 18.53 -12.64 23.03
N TRP A 321 18.36 -12.00 21.87
CA TRP A 321 18.29 -12.73 20.60
C TRP A 321 19.54 -13.58 20.35
N ASP A 322 20.73 -13.05 20.68
CA ASP A 322 21.98 -13.78 20.53
C ASP A 322 22.01 -15.09 21.33
N THR A 323 21.40 -15.11 22.52
CA THR A 323 21.27 -16.32 23.33
C THR A 323 20.41 -17.37 22.63
N ILE A 324 19.25 -16.99 22.10
CA ILE A 324 18.35 -17.90 21.36
C ILE A 324 19.03 -18.42 20.09
N ARG A 325 19.72 -17.55 19.35
CA ARG A 325 20.44 -17.93 18.14
C ARG A 325 21.57 -18.92 18.44
N GLN A 326 22.28 -18.75 19.55
CA GLN A 326 23.29 -19.72 19.98
C GLN A 326 22.68 -21.08 20.31
N LEU A 327 21.52 -21.13 20.96
CA LEU A 327 20.79 -22.37 21.25
C LEU A 327 20.33 -23.08 19.97
N LEU A 328 19.80 -22.34 18.99
CA LEU A 328 19.40 -22.88 17.68
C LEU A 328 20.57 -23.47 16.89
N LEU A 329 21.73 -22.82 16.92
CA LEU A 329 22.91 -23.25 16.16
C LEU A 329 23.78 -24.28 16.89
N ARG A 330 23.55 -24.51 18.19
CA ARG A 330 24.31 -25.45 19.02
C ARG A 330 24.40 -26.85 18.39
N PRO A 331 23.30 -27.49 17.91
CA PRO A 331 23.37 -28.85 17.38
C PRO A 331 24.26 -28.97 16.13
N SER A 332 24.29 -27.92 15.31
CA SER A 332 25.19 -27.87 14.14
C SER A 332 26.66 -27.71 14.52
N ARG A 333 26.97 -27.29 15.75
CA ARG A 333 28.34 -27.11 16.25
C ARG A 333 28.83 -28.26 17.13
N THR A 334 27.95 -28.82 17.97
CA THR A 334 28.30 -29.86 18.95
C THR A 334 27.78 -31.24 18.59
N GLY A 335 26.87 -31.36 17.60
CA GLY A 335 26.22 -32.62 17.23
C GLY A 335 25.10 -33.06 18.17
N GLU A 336 24.85 -32.32 19.24
CA GLU A 336 23.82 -32.63 20.24
C GLU A 336 22.62 -31.71 20.10
N SER A 337 21.44 -32.28 19.85
CA SER A 337 20.17 -31.57 19.92
C SER A 337 19.72 -31.46 21.37
N SER A 338 19.43 -30.25 21.84
CA SER A 338 18.95 -30.02 23.20
C SER A 338 17.76 -29.07 23.17
N PRO A 339 16.60 -29.45 23.74
CA PRO A 339 15.42 -28.61 23.71
C PRO A 339 15.57 -27.41 24.65
N PHE A 340 14.94 -26.31 24.29
CA PHE A 340 14.75 -25.15 25.17
C PHE A 340 13.29 -24.68 25.10
N GLN A 341 12.84 -23.98 26.15
CA GLN A 341 11.44 -23.55 26.26
C GLN A 341 11.35 -22.07 26.60
N LEU A 342 10.40 -21.38 25.98
CA LEU A 342 10.03 -20.00 26.24
C LEU A 342 8.62 -19.97 26.83
N VAL A 343 8.49 -19.41 28.03
CA VAL A 343 7.22 -19.30 28.76
C VAL A 343 6.96 -17.82 29.05
N PRO A 344 5.95 -17.19 28.43
CA PRO A 344 5.56 -15.84 28.79
C PRO A 344 4.88 -15.80 30.16
N GLY A 345 5.08 -14.71 30.90
CA GLY A 345 4.41 -14.47 32.18
C GLY A 345 2.90 -14.18 32.02
N ILE A 346 2.47 -13.77 30.83
CA ILE A 346 1.07 -13.64 30.43
C ILE A 346 0.89 -14.43 29.13
N PRO A 347 -0.03 -15.41 29.07
CA PRO A 347 -0.31 -16.17 27.86
C PRO A 347 -0.63 -15.28 26.65
N PHE A 348 -0.11 -15.65 25.49
CA PHE A 348 -0.28 -14.89 24.25
C PHE A 348 -1.56 -15.31 23.52
N GLN A 349 -2.39 -14.34 23.13
CA GLN A 349 -3.62 -14.61 22.37
C GLN A 349 -3.37 -14.46 20.87
N GLY A 350 -3.78 -15.44 20.07
CA GLY A 350 -3.63 -15.40 18.62
C GLY A 350 -4.40 -16.50 17.92
N GLN A 351 -4.95 -16.21 16.73
CA GLN A 351 -5.68 -17.17 15.89
C GLN A 351 -6.87 -17.85 16.61
N GLY A 352 -7.48 -17.17 17.60
CA GLY A 352 -8.59 -17.72 18.39
C GLY A 352 -8.17 -18.62 19.57
N HIS A 353 -6.88 -18.81 19.79
CA HIS A 353 -6.31 -19.63 20.86
C HIS A 353 -5.44 -18.78 21.81
N THR A 354 -5.21 -19.29 23.01
CA THR A 354 -4.32 -18.67 24.00
C THR A 354 -3.15 -19.60 24.25
N PHE A 355 -1.91 -19.15 24.09
CA PHE A 355 -0.72 -19.99 24.15
C PHE A 355 0.11 -19.65 25.39
N SER A 356 0.52 -20.68 26.13
CA SER A 356 1.23 -20.56 27.40
C SER A 356 2.73 -20.89 27.31
N ARG A 357 3.16 -21.63 26.28
CA ARG A 357 4.55 -22.08 26.14
C ARG A 357 4.91 -22.35 24.69
N LEU A 358 6.15 -22.03 24.32
CA LEU A 358 6.79 -22.46 23.09
C LEU A 358 8.03 -23.29 23.43
N ALA A 359 8.07 -24.55 22.99
CA ALA A 359 9.22 -25.42 23.07
C ALA A 359 9.87 -25.55 21.68
N CYS A 360 11.20 -25.49 21.64
CA CYS A 360 11.98 -25.64 20.42
C CYS A 360 12.99 -26.77 20.59
N LEU A 361 13.01 -27.69 19.64
CA LEU A 361 14.01 -28.73 19.50
C LEU A 361 14.80 -28.46 18.21
N PRO A 362 15.99 -27.85 18.31
CA PRO A 362 16.78 -27.51 17.13
C PRO A 362 17.36 -28.76 16.45
N GLY A 363 17.24 -28.83 15.12
CA GLY A 363 17.76 -29.94 14.31
C GLY A 363 19.27 -29.85 14.08
N SER A 364 19.90 -30.99 13.79
CA SER A 364 21.33 -31.05 13.42
C SER A 364 21.52 -31.14 11.90
N GLY A 365 22.39 -30.30 11.33
CA GLY A 365 22.73 -30.36 9.90
C GLY A 365 21.54 -30.13 8.96
N GLN A 366 21.05 -31.20 8.30
CA GLN A 366 19.90 -31.18 7.39
C GLN A 366 18.56 -31.48 8.09
N GLU A 367 18.56 -31.80 9.39
CA GLU A 367 17.33 -32.03 10.15
C GLU A 367 16.58 -30.71 10.37
N LEU A 368 15.25 -30.78 10.27
CA LEU A 368 14.37 -29.65 10.54
C LEU A 368 14.31 -29.37 12.05
N THR A 369 14.19 -28.09 12.40
CA THR A 369 13.93 -27.65 13.77
C THR A 369 12.45 -27.87 14.08
N ARG A 370 12.16 -28.62 15.15
CA ARG A 370 10.79 -28.82 15.61
C ARG A 370 10.39 -27.71 16.57
N ILE A 371 9.25 -27.08 16.29
CA ILE A 371 8.62 -26.13 17.20
C ILE A 371 7.33 -26.73 17.70
N LEU A 372 7.04 -26.53 18.99
CA LEU A 372 5.80 -26.95 19.63
C LEU A 372 5.26 -25.77 20.45
N MET A 373 4.03 -25.37 20.18
CA MET A 373 3.31 -24.32 20.91
C MET A 373 2.18 -24.96 21.70
N GLU A 374 2.20 -24.81 23.01
CA GLU A 374 1.21 -25.38 23.93
C GLU A 374 0.12 -24.35 24.25
N GLU A 375 -1.14 -24.80 24.17
CA GLU A 375 -2.30 -23.99 24.55
C GLU A 375 -2.33 -23.77 26.06
N ASP A 376 -2.85 -22.63 26.49
CA ASP A 376 -3.12 -22.35 27.89
C ASP A 376 -4.35 -23.14 28.36
N SER A 377 -4.22 -23.83 29.49
CA SER A 377 -5.33 -24.55 30.14
C SER A 377 -6.26 -23.61 30.91
N GLY A 378 -5.87 -22.34 31.10
CA GLY A 378 -6.53 -21.38 31.97
C GLY A 378 -6.19 -21.55 33.46
N SER A 379 -5.35 -22.52 33.82
CA SER A 379 -4.86 -22.75 35.18
C SER A 379 -3.33 -22.91 35.21
N PRO A 380 -2.60 -22.18 36.06
CA PRO A 380 -1.14 -22.27 36.14
C PRO A 380 -0.60 -23.66 36.53
N GLN A 381 -1.44 -24.50 37.16
CA GLN A 381 -1.04 -25.82 37.64
C GLN A 381 -1.42 -26.96 36.68
N GLU A 382 -2.30 -26.70 35.72
CA GLU A 382 -2.73 -27.70 34.75
C GLU A 382 -2.04 -27.45 33.42
N PRO A 383 -1.35 -28.43 32.85
CA PRO A 383 -0.63 -28.21 31.63
C PRO A 383 -1.64 -28.32 30.46
N GLY A 384 -1.45 -27.56 29.36
CA GLY A 384 -2.38 -27.46 28.23
C GLY A 384 -2.80 -28.81 27.62
N GLN A 385 -4.07 -28.95 27.24
CA GLN A 385 -4.56 -30.19 26.61
C GLN A 385 -4.10 -30.31 25.15
N TYR A 386 -3.96 -29.19 24.45
CA TYR A 386 -3.61 -29.15 23.03
C TYR A 386 -2.29 -28.43 22.78
N ALA A 387 -1.62 -28.83 21.71
CA ALA A 387 -0.45 -28.16 21.19
C ALA A 387 -0.40 -28.22 19.67
N TRP A 388 0.31 -27.27 19.07
CA TRP A 388 0.59 -27.25 17.64
C TRP A 388 2.07 -27.51 17.44
N THR A 389 2.40 -28.46 16.57
CA THR A 389 3.79 -28.74 16.22
C THR A 389 4.04 -28.64 14.73
N ARG A 390 5.24 -28.16 14.37
CA ARG A 390 5.71 -28.07 13.00
C ARG A 390 7.22 -28.21 12.93
N ASP A 391 7.67 -28.96 11.93
CA ASP A 391 9.08 -29.09 11.58
C ASP A 391 9.42 -28.05 10.51
N VAL A 392 10.35 -27.15 10.82
CA VAL A 392 10.68 -25.98 9.99
C VAL A 392 12.18 -25.84 9.77
N SER A 393 12.56 -25.12 8.71
CA SER A 393 13.98 -24.79 8.46
C SER A 393 14.53 -23.89 9.58
N THR A 394 15.86 -23.85 9.76
CA THR A 394 16.48 -22.97 10.77
C THR A 394 16.11 -21.49 10.57
N SER A 395 16.05 -21.02 9.33
CA SER A 395 15.64 -19.64 9.01
C SER A 395 14.18 -19.34 9.37
N GLU A 396 13.29 -20.31 9.15
CA GLU A 396 11.88 -20.17 9.52
C GLU A 396 11.70 -20.25 11.04
N ALA A 397 12.46 -21.13 11.72
CA ALA A 397 12.48 -21.18 13.18
C ALA A 397 12.95 -19.87 13.79
N GLU A 398 13.97 -19.21 13.21
CA GLU A 398 14.39 -17.89 13.65
C GLU A 398 13.26 -16.86 13.55
N SER A 399 12.48 -16.89 12.46
CA SER A 399 11.33 -16.00 12.29
C SER A 399 10.25 -16.25 13.35
N VAL A 400 9.91 -17.51 13.61
CA VAL A 400 8.90 -17.88 14.63
C VAL A 400 9.34 -17.46 16.03
N LEU A 401 10.59 -17.72 16.40
CA LEU A 401 11.12 -17.37 17.72
C LEU A 401 11.24 -15.86 17.91
N ARG A 402 11.62 -15.10 16.88
CA ARG A 402 11.58 -13.63 16.92
C ARG A 402 10.16 -13.10 17.09
N GLY A 403 9.19 -13.69 16.40
CA GLY A 403 7.77 -13.37 16.56
C GLY A 403 7.31 -13.62 18.00
N TRP A 404 7.61 -14.80 18.54
CA TRP A 404 7.27 -15.17 19.92
C TRP A 404 7.86 -14.21 20.97
N LEU A 405 9.10 -13.78 20.81
CA LEU A 405 9.71 -12.77 21.70
C LEU A 405 8.97 -11.42 21.68
N ARG A 406 8.23 -11.12 20.60
CA ARG A 406 7.38 -9.93 20.48
C ARG A 406 5.93 -10.18 20.92
N GLY A 407 5.58 -11.39 21.31
CA GLY A 407 4.19 -11.79 21.58
C GLY A 407 3.37 -12.05 20.32
N GLU A 408 4.00 -12.21 19.15
CA GLU A 408 3.34 -12.54 17.90
C GLU A 408 3.23 -14.05 17.72
N ILE A 409 2.02 -14.54 17.42
CA ILE A 409 1.75 -15.95 17.11
C ILE A 409 1.80 -16.15 15.60
N PRO A 410 2.58 -17.12 15.06
CA PRO A 410 2.61 -17.41 13.63
C PRO A 410 1.25 -17.94 13.13
N SER A 411 1.00 -17.87 11.81
CA SER A 411 -0.16 -18.58 11.24
C SER A 411 -0.07 -20.07 11.56
N LEU A 412 -1.19 -20.64 12.03
CA LEU A 412 -1.33 -22.07 12.33
C LEU A 412 -1.55 -22.92 11.06
N ASP A 413 -1.56 -22.30 9.88
CA ASP A 413 -1.63 -23.02 8.61
C ASP A 413 -0.43 -23.98 8.44
N GLY A 414 -0.73 -25.26 8.23
CA GLY A 414 0.28 -26.31 8.07
C GLY A 414 0.93 -26.77 9.38
N TRP A 415 0.42 -26.35 10.54
CA TRP A 415 0.80 -26.92 11.83
C TRP A 415 -0.05 -28.16 12.14
N THR A 416 0.56 -29.13 12.80
CA THR A 416 -0.12 -30.36 13.19
C THR A 416 -0.66 -30.22 14.62
N LEU A 417 -1.97 -30.39 14.78
CA LEU A 417 -2.60 -30.41 16.11
C LEU A 417 -2.26 -31.70 16.85
N MET A 418 -1.82 -31.53 18.09
CA MET A 418 -1.45 -32.57 19.03
C MET A 418 -2.35 -32.47 20.26
N GLU A 419 -2.77 -33.61 20.79
CA GLU A 419 -3.43 -33.72 22.09
C GLU A 419 -2.46 -34.38 23.07
N ARG A 420 -2.51 -33.91 24.32
CA ARG A 420 -1.67 -34.43 25.39
C ARG A 420 -2.17 -35.81 25.83
N ALA A 421 -1.31 -36.81 25.70
CA ALA A 421 -1.49 -38.16 26.24
C ALA A 421 -0.48 -38.38 27.38
N GLY A 422 -0.86 -38.02 28.60
CA GLY A 422 0.01 -38.09 29.77
C GLY A 422 1.20 -37.12 29.68
N ARG A 423 2.43 -37.65 29.61
CA ARG A 423 3.67 -36.84 29.46
C ARG A 423 4.09 -36.64 28.00
N THR A 424 3.35 -37.21 27.05
CA THR A 424 3.69 -37.20 25.62
C THR A 424 2.59 -36.54 24.80
N TRP A 425 2.93 -36.14 23.58
CA TRP A 425 1.99 -35.56 22.61
C TRP A 425 1.61 -36.60 21.57
N GLN A 426 0.32 -36.70 21.25
CA GLN A 426 -0.21 -37.58 20.21
C GLN A 426 -0.92 -36.73 19.16
N GLN A 427 -0.74 -37.09 17.88
CA GLN A 427 -1.45 -36.39 16.81
C GLN A 427 -2.95 -36.63 16.95
N VAL A 428 -3.73 -35.54 16.93
CA VAL A 428 -5.18 -35.64 16.88
C VAL A 428 -5.54 -36.17 15.50
N SER A 429 -5.83 -37.47 15.41
CA SER A 429 -6.40 -38.06 14.20
C SER A 429 -7.79 -37.44 14.02
N GLU A 430 -8.00 -36.70 12.92
CA GLU A 430 -9.33 -36.25 12.52
C GLU A 430 -10.29 -37.43 12.58
N ARG A 431 -11.20 -37.44 13.55
CA ARG A 431 -12.39 -38.29 13.47
C ARG A 431 -13.17 -37.77 12.26
N LYS A 432 -13.11 -38.53 11.17
CA LYS A 432 -13.94 -38.33 9.97
C LYS A 432 -15.41 -38.16 10.31
#